data_AF-A0A7J9YJQ5-F1
#
_entry.id   AF-A0A7J9YJQ5-F1
#
_cell.length_a   1.000
_cell.length_b   1.000
_cell.length_c   1.000
_cell.angle_alpha   90.00
_cell.angle_beta   90.00
_cell.angle_gamma   90.00
#
_symmetry.space_group_name_H-M   'P 1'
#
loop_
_entity.id
_entity.type
_entity.pdbx_description
1 polymer ?
#
loop_
_entity_poly.entity_id
_entity_poly.type
_entity_poly.pdbx_seq_one_letter_code
_entity_poly.pdbx_strand_id
1 'polypeptide(L)'
;MAVSGHGWWNKGDCSNNRANVYNCLYEWYTDNTWRRKACSATTELRPRRDGGGRTTARRNCDNTLYTSWRNHVDVDVIGEWDTAEKPMRQANVYCRVYG
;
A
#
# COMPACT_ATOMS: atom_id res chain seq x y z
N MET A 1 -9.76 -17.03 -1.23
CA MET A 1 -8.76 -16.24 -1.99
C MET A 1 -8.58 -14.88 -1.29
N ALA A 2 -7.45 -14.20 -1.46
CA ALA A 2 -7.23 -12.88 -0.88
C ALA A 2 -6.47 -11.96 -1.85
N VAL A 3 -6.72 -10.66 -1.74
CA VAL A 3 -5.89 -9.61 -2.33
C VAL A 3 -4.90 -9.10 -1.27
N SER A 4 -3.66 -8.86 -1.68
CA SER A 4 -2.64 -8.28 -0.81
C SER A 4 -1.82 -7.23 -1.55
N GLY A 5 -1.58 -6.11 -0.88
CA GLY A 5 -0.65 -5.07 -1.30
C GLY A 5 0.50 -4.98 -0.30
N HIS A 6 1.70 -4.74 -0.81
CA HIS A 6 2.89 -4.58 0.02
C HIS A 6 3.41 -3.15 -0.05
N GLY A 7 3.77 -2.59 1.11
CA GLY A 7 4.45 -1.30 1.22
C GLY A 7 5.91 -1.48 1.58
N TRP A 8 6.78 -0.77 0.87
CA TRP A 8 8.20 -0.65 1.19
C TRP A 8 8.68 0.73 0.74
N TRP A 9 9.86 1.13 1.21
CA TRP A 9 10.46 2.39 0.82
C TRP A 9 11.92 2.21 0.40
N ASN A 10 12.42 3.18 -0.37
CA ASN A 10 13.82 3.31 -0.70
C ASN A 10 14.30 4.64 -0.13
N LYS A 11 15.54 4.66 0.37
CA LYS A 11 16.14 5.83 1.01
C LYS A 11 16.17 7.05 0.09
N GLY A 12 16.55 6.86 -1.18
CA GLY A 12 16.74 8.00 -2.07
C GLY A 12 17.86 8.91 -1.55
N ASP A 13 17.57 10.19 -1.49
CA ASP A 13 18.41 11.28 -0.96
C ASP A 13 18.13 11.60 0.52
N CYS A 14 17.15 10.95 1.14
CA CYS A 14 16.87 11.09 2.57
C CYS A 14 18.12 10.78 3.41
N SER A 15 18.33 11.51 4.50
CA SER A 15 19.49 11.36 5.38
C SER A 15 19.32 10.20 6.38
N ASN A 16 18.12 10.03 6.93
CA ASN A 16 17.73 9.00 7.88
C ASN A 16 17.54 7.63 7.18
N ASN A 17 17.69 6.56 7.94
CA ASN A 17 17.49 5.18 7.50
C ASN A 17 16.27 4.52 8.17
N ARG A 18 15.34 5.33 8.66
CA ARG A 18 14.07 4.89 9.23
C ARG A 18 12.92 5.72 8.68
N ALA A 19 11.84 5.03 8.32
CA ALA A 19 10.59 5.65 7.92
C ALA A 19 9.41 4.87 8.51
N ASN A 20 8.37 5.59 8.91
CA ASN A 20 7.07 5.03 9.19
C ASN A 20 6.40 4.70 7.85
N VAL A 21 6.08 3.44 7.64
CA VAL A 21 5.45 2.99 6.39
C VAL A 21 4.12 2.34 6.73
N TYR A 22 3.08 2.70 5.97
CA TYR A 22 1.83 1.95 5.93
C TYR A 22 1.33 1.88 4.49
N ASN A 23 0.37 1.00 4.23
CA ASN A 23 -0.23 0.91 2.92
C ASN A 23 -1.70 0.53 2.99
N CYS A 24 -2.49 1.02 2.05
CA CYS A 24 -3.91 0.75 1.95
C CYS A 24 -4.28 0.22 0.55
N LEU A 25 -5.24 -0.70 0.53
CA LEU A 25 -5.85 -1.26 -0.66
C LEU A 25 -7.16 -0.54 -0.98
N TYR A 26 -7.31 -0.15 -2.24
CA TYR A 26 -8.51 0.46 -2.78
C TYR A 26 -9.03 -0.38 -3.94
N GLU A 27 -10.33 -0.57 -3.99
CA GLU A 27 -11.01 -1.32 -5.02
C GLU A 27 -11.80 -0.38 -5.94
N TRP A 28 -11.80 -0.65 -7.24
CA TRP A 28 -12.57 0.11 -8.22
C TRP A 28 -14.04 -0.32 -8.26
N TYR A 29 -14.93 0.66 -8.29
CA TYR A 29 -16.38 0.46 -8.37
C TYR A 29 -16.93 0.99 -9.70
N THR A 30 -18.08 0.46 -10.10
CA THR A 30 -18.75 0.80 -11.37
C THR A 30 -19.29 2.23 -11.42
N ASP A 31 -19.33 2.90 -10.26
CA ASP A 31 -19.66 4.32 -10.12
C ASP A 31 -18.44 5.25 -10.33
N ASN A 32 -17.34 4.70 -10.86
CA ASN A 32 -16.07 5.39 -11.08
C ASN A 32 -15.36 5.87 -9.80
N THR A 33 -15.57 5.19 -8.68
CA THR A 33 -14.90 5.51 -7.41
C THR A 33 -13.90 4.44 -6.97
N TRP A 34 -12.86 4.88 -6.26
CA TRP A 34 -11.92 4.02 -5.53
C TRP A 34 -12.32 3.96 -4.07
N ARG A 35 -12.57 2.76 -3.54
CA ARG A 35 -13.02 2.58 -2.15
C ARG A 35 -11.99 1.80 -1.35
N ARG A 36 -11.56 2.35 -0.22
CA ARG A 36 -10.58 1.72 0.68
C ARG A 36 -11.18 0.48 1.33
N LYS A 37 -10.48 -0.67 1.24
CA LYS A 37 -10.95 -1.96 1.77
C LYS A 37 -10.10 -2.55 2.88
N ALA A 38 -8.81 -2.21 2.93
CA ALA A 38 -7.91 -2.65 3.98
C ALA A 38 -6.70 -1.72 4.07
N CYS A 39 -6.14 -1.60 5.26
CA CYS A 39 -4.83 -0.99 5.50
C CYS A 39 -3.98 -1.93 6.34
N SER A 40 -2.66 -1.82 6.18
CA SER A 40 -1.72 -2.35 7.15
C SER A 40 -1.63 -1.44 8.37
N ALA A 41 -1.05 -1.97 9.45
CA ALA A 41 -0.53 -1.12 10.51
C ALA A 41 0.68 -0.31 10.01
N THR A 42 0.88 0.87 10.58
CA THR A 42 2.13 1.62 10.40
C THR A 42 3.27 0.87 11.06
N THR A 43 4.40 0.76 10.36
CA THR A 43 5.59 0.09 10.86
C THR A 43 6.82 0.90 10.51
N GLU A 44 7.71 1.09 11.48
CA GLU A 44 9.03 1.66 11.23
C GLU A 44 9.88 0.64 10.44
N LEU A 45 10.31 1.02 9.25
CA LEU A 45 11.11 0.17 8.36
C LEU A 45 12.46 0.81 8.04
N ARG A 46 13.47 -0.04 7.84
CA ARG A 46 14.68 0.32 7.08
C ARG A 46 14.39 0.41 5.58
N PRO A 47 15.22 1.11 4.80
CA PRO A 47 15.13 1.09 3.34
C PRO A 47 15.19 -0.35 2.82
N ARG A 48 14.45 -0.64 1.75
CA ARG A 48 14.42 -1.99 1.15
C ARG A 48 15.81 -2.51 0.74
N ARG A 49 16.68 -1.62 0.27
CA ARG A 49 18.06 -1.99 -0.10
C ARG A 49 18.95 -2.33 1.11
N ASP A 50 18.58 -1.90 2.30
CA ASP A 50 19.34 -2.09 3.55
C ASP A 50 18.78 -3.26 4.38
N GLY A 51 18.16 -4.24 3.71
CA GLY A 51 17.47 -5.36 4.37
C GLY A 51 16.14 -4.97 5.03
N GLY A 52 15.54 -3.85 4.62
CA GLY A 52 14.25 -3.40 5.11
C GLY A 52 13.10 -4.35 4.83
N GLY A 53 12.17 -4.41 5.79
CA GLY A 53 10.95 -5.20 5.70
C GLY A 53 9.90 -4.58 4.77
N ARG A 54 8.65 -5.03 4.94
CA ARG A 54 7.49 -4.52 4.22
C ARG A 54 6.26 -4.52 5.10
N THR A 55 5.37 -3.57 4.87
CA THR A 55 3.99 -3.66 5.37
C THR A 55 3.14 -4.48 4.42
N THR A 56 2.07 -5.08 4.94
CA THR A 56 1.14 -5.89 4.13
C THR A 56 -0.30 -5.55 4.51
N ALA A 57 -1.02 -4.95 3.57
CA ALA A 57 -2.46 -4.80 3.63
C ALA A 57 -3.08 -6.00 2.92
N ARG A 58 -4.08 -6.64 3.54
CA ARG A 58 -4.72 -7.84 3.01
C ARG A 58 -6.23 -7.81 3.25
N ARG A 59 -6.99 -8.28 2.27
CA ARG A 59 -8.43 -8.49 2.39
C ARG A 59 -8.82 -9.82 1.72
N ASN A 60 -9.68 -10.58 2.38
CA ASN A 60 -10.25 -11.78 1.77
C ASN A 60 -11.26 -11.38 0.69
N CYS A 61 -11.27 -12.11 -0.41
CA CYS A 61 -12.18 -11.87 -1.53
C CYS A 61 -13.52 -12.55 -1.22
N ASP A 62 -14.62 -11.87 -1.53
CA ASP A 62 -15.96 -12.45 -1.46
C ASP A 62 -16.29 -13.24 -2.72
N ASN A 63 -15.72 -12.85 -3.87
CA ASN A 63 -15.74 -13.66 -5.10
C ASN A 63 -14.52 -13.38 -5.99
N THR A 64 -14.51 -14.00 -7.17
CA THR A 64 -13.41 -13.97 -8.13
C THR A 64 -13.67 -13.06 -9.34
N LEU A 65 -14.57 -12.08 -9.26
CA LEU A 65 -14.79 -11.14 -10.35
C LEU A 65 -13.51 -10.31 -10.61
N TYR A 66 -13.18 -10.14 -11.88
CA TYR A 66 -12.01 -9.37 -12.30
C TYR A 66 -12.20 -7.90 -11.95
N THR A 67 -11.41 -7.43 -10.99
CA THR A 67 -11.58 -6.11 -10.37
C THR A 67 -10.25 -5.37 -10.35
N SER A 68 -10.29 -4.07 -10.57
CA SER A 68 -9.11 -3.20 -10.50
C SER A 68 -8.85 -2.78 -9.05
N TRP A 69 -7.59 -2.88 -8.62
CA TRP A 69 -7.14 -2.57 -7.27
C TRP A 69 -5.98 -1.57 -7.31
N ARG A 70 -5.95 -0.65 -6.35
CA ARG A 70 -4.83 0.26 -6.08
C ARG A 70 -4.23 -0.05 -4.72
N ASN A 71 -2.91 -0.12 -4.69
CA ASN A 71 -2.11 -0.15 -3.47
C ASN A 71 -1.47 1.24 -3.29
N HIS A 72 -1.94 1.96 -2.28
CA HIS A 72 -1.37 3.24 -1.88
C HIS A 72 -0.36 2.99 -0.76
N VAL A 73 0.89 3.38 -0.96
CA VAL A 73 1.95 3.25 0.04
C VAL A 73 2.32 4.65 0.49
N ASP A 74 2.25 4.86 1.80
CA ASP A 74 2.61 6.09 2.46
C ASP A 74 3.91 5.84 3.24
N VAL A 75 4.82 6.81 3.15
CA VAL A 75 6.17 6.74 3.71
C VAL A 75 6.44 8.10 4.32
N ASP A 76 6.64 8.11 5.62
CA ASP A 76 7.03 9.27 6.43
C ASP A 76 8.45 9.02 6.98
N VAL A 77 9.45 9.70 6.41
CA VAL A 77 10.84 9.52 6.83
C VAL A 77 11.09 10.29 8.13
N ILE A 78 11.53 9.58 9.17
CA ILE A 78 11.58 10.13 10.53
C ILE A 78 12.53 11.33 10.59
N GLY A 79 12.00 12.49 11.01
CA GLY A 79 12.80 13.71 11.18
C GLY A 79 13.19 14.39 9.86
N GLU A 80 12.57 13.98 8.74
CA GLU A 80 12.74 14.62 7.44
C GLU A 80 11.41 15.17 6.95
N TRP A 81 11.47 16.29 6.23
CA TRP A 81 10.28 16.84 5.59
C TRP A 81 10.06 16.10 4.28
N ASP A 82 8.92 15.44 4.13
CA ASP A 82 8.50 14.87 2.85
C ASP A 82 7.15 15.44 2.39
N THR A 83 6.81 15.15 1.13
CA THR A 83 5.53 15.49 0.53
C THR A 83 4.69 14.23 0.39
N ALA A 84 3.39 14.36 0.65
CA ALA A 84 2.47 13.25 0.91
C ALA A 84 2.12 12.35 -0.30
N GLU A 85 2.82 12.41 -1.43
CA GLU A 85 2.31 11.82 -2.67
C GLU A 85 3.31 10.86 -3.34
N LYS A 86 3.04 9.57 -3.17
CA LYS A 86 3.62 8.53 -4.04
C LYS A 86 2.57 7.98 -5.00
N PRO A 87 2.97 7.63 -6.24
CA PRO A 87 2.05 7.03 -7.19
C PRO A 87 1.48 5.71 -6.64
N MET A 88 0.16 5.58 -6.65
CA MET A 88 -0.52 4.34 -6.28
C MET A 88 -0.27 3.27 -7.34
N ARG A 89 0.12 2.07 -6.93
CA ARG A 89 0.28 0.94 -7.87
C ARG A 89 -1.06 0.31 -8.15
N GLN A 90 -1.45 0.24 -9.42
CA GLN A 90 -2.71 -0.36 -9.84
C GLN A 90 -2.47 -1.74 -10.48
N ALA A 91 -3.34 -2.70 -10.19
CA ALA A 91 -3.37 -4.00 -10.84
C ALA A 91 -4.80 -4.55 -10.88
N ASN A 92 -5.13 -5.31 -11.92
CA ASN A 92 -6.37 -6.07 -11.95
C ASN A 92 -6.14 -7.46 -11.39
N VAL A 93 -7.03 -7.90 -10.50
CA VAL A 93 -6.99 -9.22 -9.86
C VAL A 93 -8.40 -9.81 -9.81
N TYR A 94 -8.49 -11.13 -9.89
CA TYR A 94 -9.75 -11.88 -9.74
C TYR A 94 -10.18 -11.94 -8.27
N CYS A 95 -10.49 -10.78 -7.70
CA CYS A 95 -10.86 -10.60 -6.31
C CYS A 95 -11.77 -9.39 -6.17
N ARG A 96 -13.01 -9.62 -5.72
CA ARG A 96 -14.00 -8.56 -5.42
C ARG A 96 -14.32 -8.60 -3.93
N VAL A 97 -14.54 -7.44 -3.34
CA VAL A 97 -14.94 -7.32 -1.93
C VAL A 97 -16.21 -6.48 -1.84
N TYR A 98 -17.22 -6.99 -1.13
CA TYR A 98 -18.43 -6.29 -0.75
C TYR A 98 -18.28 -5.73 0.67
N GLY A 99 -18.92 -4.59 0.94
CA GLY A 99 -18.74 -3.79 2.16
C GLY A 99 -17.85 -2.60 1.90
#